data_AF-A0A183BH59-F1
#
_entry.id   AF-A0A183BH59-F1
#
_cell.length_a   1.000
_cell.length_b   1.000
_cell.length_c   1.000
_cell.angle_alpha   90.00
_cell.angle_beta   90.00
_cell.angle_gamma   90.00
#
_symmetry.space_group_name_H-M   'P 1'
#
loop_
_entity.id
_entity.type
_entity.pdbx_description
1 polymer ?
#
loop_
_entity_poly.entity_id
_entity_poly.type
_entity_poly.pdbx_seq_one_letter_code
_entity_poly.pdbx_strand_id
1 'polypeptide(L)'
;MVLMAIVVGTEVVLLAITMHLWPPKVKLVLAGKPADEGFRVEESEYQVIVQIGIDENRLVCFESLSVTMFTGLLIPVFLMIVTMVHAYKIRKVPTGFNEARALGFVNYVNAILFIMIPLMMHMIPLHTIEMIPLSALLIVTATNQLCVLILPKVMQTVSVGEG
;
A
#
# COMPACT_ATOMS: atom_id res chain seq x y z
N MET A 1 -0.91 20.80 12.53
CA MET A 1 -2.08 20.56 11.66
C MET A 1 -1.88 21.10 10.26
N VAL A 2 -1.52 22.38 10.07
CA VAL A 2 -1.32 22.97 8.73
C VAL A 2 -0.33 22.19 7.86
N LEU A 3 0.83 21.81 8.41
CA LEU A 3 1.82 20.98 7.69
C LEU A 3 1.24 19.62 7.24
N MET A 4 0.47 18.95 8.09
CA MET A 4 -0.18 17.67 7.75
C MET A 4 -1.22 17.85 6.64
N ALA A 5 -2.02 18.92 6.69
CA ALA A 5 -2.99 19.22 5.65
C ALA A 5 -2.30 19.52 4.31
N ILE A 6 -1.16 20.21 4.32
CA ILE A 6 -0.36 20.44 3.11
C ILE A 6 0.16 19.12 2.55
N VAL A 7 0.78 18.27 3.39
CA VAL A 7 1.33 16.98 2.93
C VAL A 7 0.24 16.08 2.36
N VAL A 8 -0.89 15.91 3.06
CA VAL A 8 -2.02 15.10 2.55
C VAL A 8 -2.64 15.74 1.32
N GLY A 9 -2.77 17.07 1.29
CA GLY A 9 -3.27 17.79 0.12
C GLY A 9 -2.39 17.60 -1.10
N THR A 10 -1.06 17.67 -0.94
CA THR A 10 -0.12 17.43 -2.05
C THR A 10 -0.19 16.00 -2.57
N GLU A 11 -0.35 15.01 -1.70
CA GLU A 11 -0.52 13.60 -2.08
C GLU A 11 -1.80 13.40 -2.91
N VAL A 12 -2.92 13.95 -2.44
CA VAL A 12 -4.23 13.84 -3.12
C VAL A 12 -4.20 14.52 -4.48
N VAL A 13 -3.59 15.71 -4.56
CA VAL A 13 -3.45 16.43 -5.85
C VAL A 13 -2.53 15.68 -6.80
N LEU A 14 -1.41 15.13 -6.33
CA LEU A 14 -0.51 14.33 -7.17
C LEU A 14 -1.23 13.07 -7.69
N LEU A 15 -1.95 12.36 -6.81
CA LEU A 15 -2.75 11.21 -7.20
C LEU A 15 -3.81 11.59 -8.24
N ALA A 16 -4.53 12.70 -8.04
CA ALA A 16 -5.51 13.19 -8.99
C ALA A 16 -4.90 13.51 -10.36
N ILE A 17 -3.72 14.17 -10.40
CA ILE A 17 -3.00 14.47 -11.63
C ILE A 17 -2.55 13.17 -12.32
N THR A 18 -1.97 12.22 -11.57
CA THR A 18 -1.52 10.94 -12.15
C THR A 18 -2.68 10.12 -12.71
N MET A 19 -3.82 10.06 -12.02
CA MET A 19 -5.04 9.39 -12.50
C MET A 19 -5.66 10.10 -13.71
N HIS A 20 -5.54 11.43 -13.81
CA HIS A 20 -6.04 12.19 -14.94
C HIS A 20 -5.16 12.03 -16.19
N LEU A 21 -3.84 12.04 -16.03
CA LEU A 21 -2.91 11.83 -17.14
C LEU A 21 -2.91 10.38 -17.64
N TRP A 22 -3.07 9.42 -16.73
CA TRP A 22 -3.05 7.99 -17.04
C TRP A 22 -4.22 7.27 -16.37
N PRO A 23 -5.42 7.30 -16.98
CA PRO A 23 -6.56 6.57 -16.44
C PRO A 23 -6.27 5.06 -16.43
N PRO A 24 -6.59 4.35 -15.32
CA PRO A 24 -6.44 2.91 -15.26
C PRO A 24 -7.32 2.26 -16.33
N LYS A 25 -6.71 1.48 -17.23
CA LYS A 25 -7.45 0.72 -18.24
C LYS A 25 -7.61 -0.70 -17.76
N VAL A 26 -8.86 -1.17 -17.71
CA VAL A 26 -9.14 -2.58 -17.39
C VAL A 26 -8.65 -3.44 -18.54
N LYS A 27 -7.77 -4.39 -18.24
CA LYS A 27 -7.31 -5.41 -19.18
C LYS A 27 -7.80 -6.78 -18.72
N LEU A 28 -8.26 -7.59 -19.67
CA LEU A 28 -8.53 -9.00 -19.41
C LEU A 28 -7.21 -9.77 -19.49
N VAL A 29 -6.81 -10.42 -18.39
CA VAL A 29 -5.70 -11.38 -18.36
C VAL A 29 -6.30 -12.78 -18.48
N LEU A 30 -5.91 -13.46 -19.56
CA LEU A 30 -6.31 -14.82 -19.87
C LEU A 30 -5.27 -15.76 -19.26
N ALA A 31 -5.67 -16.56 -18.26
CA ALA A 31 -4.78 -17.53 -17.62
C ALA A 31 -5.10 -18.95 -18.14
N GLY A 32 -4.41 -19.36 -19.21
CA GLY A 32 -4.61 -20.68 -19.83
C GLY A 32 -3.67 -20.94 -21.02
N LYS A 33 -3.61 -22.18 -21.53
CA LYS A 33 -3.01 -22.44 -22.85
C LYS A 33 -3.92 -21.80 -23.91
N PRO A 34 -3.37 -21.08 -24.91
CA PRO A 34 -4.21 -20.41 -25.90
C PRO A 34 -5.05 -21.45 -26.64
N ALA A 35 -6.37 -21.27 -26.66
CA ALA A 35 -7.22 -21.97 -27.61
C ALA A 35 -6.98 -21.34 -29.00
N ASP A 36 -6.78 -22.18 -30.02
CA ASP A 36 -6.44 -21.77 -31.38
C ASP A 36 -7.52 -20.92 -32.07
N GLU A 37 -8.71 -20.79 -31.48
CA GLU A 37 -9.82 -19.95 -31.96
C GLU A 37 -10.22 -18.89 -30.91
N GLY A 38 -9.74 -17.65 -31.11
CA GLY A 38 -10.15 -16.48 -30.32
C GLY A 38 -10.97 -15.52 -31.19
N PHE A 39 -12.15 -15.09 -30.70
CA PHE A 39 -12.95 -14.07 -31.37
C PHE A 39 -12.56 -12.68 -30.85
N ARG A 40 -12.23 -11.76 -31.77
CA ARG A 40 -11.84 -10.38 -31.43
C ARG A 40 -13.08 -9.49 -31.49
N VAL A 41 -13.62 -9.12 -30.34
CA VAL A 41 -14.70 -8.13 -30.25
C VAL A 41 -14.07 -6.77 -29.98
N GLU A 42 -14.19 -5.86 -30.95
CA GLU A 42 -13.71 -4.49 -30.83
C GLU A 42 -14.85 -3.62 -30.29
N GLU A 43 -15.00 -3.56 -28.97
CA GLU A 43 -15.84 -2.54 -28.32
C GLU A 43 -15.02 -1.29 -28.03
N SER A 44 -15.63 -0.11 -28.20
CA SER A 44 -14.95 1.20 -28.31
C SER A 44 -14.20 1.67 -27.05
N GLU A 45 -14.16 0.88 -25.97
CA GLU A 45 -13.58 1.25 -24.69
C GLU A 45 -12.62 0.18 -24.12
N TYR A 46 -12.57 -1.02 -24.69
CA TYR A 46 -11.68 -2.10 -24.26
C TYR A 46 -11.50 -3.17 -25.36
N GLN A 47 -10.26 -3.67 -25.56
CA GLN A 47 -10.04 -4.87 -26.39
C GLN A 47 -10.24 -6.10 -25.52
N VAL A 48 -11.36 -6.82 -25.70
CA VAL A 48 -11.56 -8.14 -25.09
C VAL A 48 -11.22 -9.21 -26.12
N ILE A 49 -10.20 -10.02 -25.85
CA ILE A 49 -9.99 -11.27 -26.57
C ILE A 49 -10.73 -12.33 -25.76
N VAL A 50 -11.87 -12.80 -26.27
CA VAL A 50 -12.62 -13.89 -25.63
C VAL A 50 -12.05 -15.20 -26.18
N GLN A 51 -11.17 -15.85 -25.40
CA GLN A 51 -10.73 -17.22 -25.69
C GLN A 51 -11.76 -18.21 -25.14
N ILE A 52 -12.32 -19.03 -26.03
CA ILE A 52 -13.28 -20.08 -25.68
C ILE A 52 -12.48 -21.29 -25.17
N GLY A 53 -12.72 -21.73 -23.93
CA GLY A 53 -12.03 -22.88 -23.32
C GLY A 53 -11.01 -22.55 -22.22
N ILE A 54 -10.97 -21.31 -21.73
CA ILE A 54 -10.20 -20.91 -20.54
C ILE A 54 -11.17 -20.72 -19.37
N ASP A 55 -11.03 -21.56 -18.34
CA ASP A 55 -11.92 -21.55 -17.17
C ASP A 55 -11.70 -20.32 -16.26
N GLU A 56 -10.53 -19.67 -16.36
CA GLU A 56 -10.16 -18.51 -15.53
C GLU A 56 -9.89 -17.24 -16.35
N ASN A 57 -10.94 -16.44 -16.54
CA ASN A 57 -10.85 -15.10 -17.10
C ASN A 57 -10.80 -14.07 -15.96
N ARG A 58 -9.69 -13.33 -15.85
CA ARG A 58 -9.48 -12.36 -14.76
C ARG A 58 -9.35 -10.94 -15.31
N LEU A 59 -10.14 -10.02 -14.76
CA LEU A 59 -10.05 -8.59 -15.06
C LEU A 59 -9.05 -7.96 -14.09
N VAL A 60 -8.01 -7.33 -14.63
CA VAL A 60 -7.02 -6.61 -13.85
C VAL A 60 -6.94 -5.17 -14.33
N CYS A 61 -6.87 -4.22 -13.40
CA CYS A 61 -6.69 -2.80 -13.76
C CYS A 61 -5.26 -2.53 -14.23
N PHE A 62 -4.30 -3.38 -13.86
CA PHE A 62 -2.91 -3.27 -14.22
C PHE A 62 -2.28 -4.66 -14.31
N GLU A 63 -1.59 -4.90 -15.41
CA GLU A 63 -0.94 -6.18 -15.73
C GLU A 63 0.46 -6.29 -15.10
N SER A 64 1.11 -5.15 -14.85
CA SER A 64 2.45 -5.08 -14.28
C SER A 64 2.70 -3.76 -13.56
N LEU A 65 3.72 -3.77 -12.68
CA LEU A 65 4.20 -2.62 -11.93
C LEU A 65 4.84 -1.61 -12.89
N SER A 66 4.01 -0.72 -13.42
CA SER A 66 4.39 0.26 -14.44
C SER A 66 5.14 1.45 -13.84
N VAL A 67 5.96 2.11 -14.66
CA VAL A 67 6.68 3.34 -14.27
C VAL A 67 5.71 4.40 -13.72
N THR A 68 4.49 4.46 -14.26
CA THR A 68 3.42 5.34 -13.79
C THR A 68 3.01 5.05 -12.35
N MET A 69 2.84 3.78 -11.97
CA MET A 69 2.60 3.44 -10.56
C MET A 69 3.75 3.83 -9.64
N PHE A 70 4.99 3.64 -10.11
CA PHE A 70 6.17 4.00 -9.33
C PHE A 70 6.23 5.50 -9.07
N THR A 71 5.82 6.33 -10.04
CA THR A 71 5.78 7.79 -9.84
C THR A 71 4.78 8.23 -8.76
N GLY A 72 3.65 7.53 -8.62
CA GLY A 72 2.70 7.77 -7.52
C GLY A 72 3.22 7.33 -6.14
N LEU A 73 4.21 6.43 -6.09
CA LEU A 73 4.81 5.93 -4.85
C LEU A 73 6.04 6.71 -4.39
N LEU A 74 6.59 7.61 -5.23
CA LEU A 74 7.82 8.35 -4.93
C LEU A 74 7.69 9.22 -3.67
N ILE A 75 6.59 9.95 -3.52
CA ILE A 75 6.39 10.83 -2.36
C ILE A 75 6.15 10.01 -1.07
N PRO A 76 5.30 8.96 -1.04
CA PRO A 76 5.20 8.05 0.10
C PRO A 76 6.55 7.47 0.53
N VAL A 77 7.38 7.05 -0.43
CA VAL A 77 8.73 6.52 -0.16
C VAL A 77 9.64 7.61 0.43
N PHE A 78 9.63 8.81 -0.15
CA PHE A 78 10.42 9.93 0.36
C PHE A 78 10.01 10.32 1.79
N LEU A 79 8.71 10.45 2.05
CA LEU A 79 8.15 10.75 3.38
C LEU A 79 8.54 9.68 4.40
N MET A 80 8.52 8.41 4.00
CA MET A 80 8.95 7.31 4.85
C MET A 80 10.44 7.38 5.20
N ILE A 81 11.31 7.74 4.25
CA ILE A 81 12.73 7.97 4.53
C ILE A 81 12.92 9.13 5.50
N VAL A 82 12.24 10.25 5.27
CA VAL A 82 12.32 11.44 6.14
C VAL A 82 11.85 11.12 7.57
N THR A 83 10.72 10.39 7.70
CA THR A 83 10.21 9.98 9.02
C THR A 83 11.13 8.96 9.70
N MET A 84 11.80 8.09 8.94
CA MET A 84 12.81 7.15 9.46
C MET A 84 14.03 7.89 10.01
N VAL A 85 14.56 8.86 9.27
CA VAL A 85 15.70 9.70 9.70
C VAL A 85 15.33 10.52 10.93
N HIS A 86 14.13 11.10 10.94
CA HIS A 86 13.63 11.81 12.11
C HIS A 86 13.53 10.86 13.31
N ALA A 87 12.89 9.69 13.16
CA ALA A 87 12.77 8.66 14.18
C ALA A 87 14.13 8.17 14.73
N TYR A 88 15.15 8.10 13.88
CA TYR A 88 16.51 7.80 14.32
C TYR A 88 17.08 8.91 15.23
N LYS A 89 16.89 10.18 14.88
CA LYS A 89 17.37 11.33 15.67
C LYS A 89 16.71 11.41 17.05
N ILE A 90 15.40 11.16 17.15
CA ILE A 90 14.67 11.23 18.43
C ILE A 90 15.01 10.10 19.41
N ARG A 91 15.74 9.04 19.01
CA ARG A 91 16.20 7.98 19.93
C ARG A 91 17.13 8.47 21.04
N LYS A 92 17.78 9.62 20.86
CA LYS A 92 18.75 10.19 21.83
C LYS A 92 18.11 11.17 22.83
N VAL A 93 16.80 11.39 22.75
CA VAL A 93 16.09 12.35 23.62
C VAL A 93 15.82 11.68 24.99
N PRO A 94 16.02 12.39 26.12
CA PRO A 94 15.89 11.81 27.46
C PRO A 94 14.48 11.25 27.77
N THR A 95 14.45 10.37 28.77
CA THR A 95 13.41 9.42 29.19
C THR A 95 11.98 9.95 29.39
N GLY A 96 11.76 11.27 29.36
CA GLY A 96 10.43 11.88 29.49
C GLY A 96 9.55 11.80 28.22
N PHE A 97 10.12 11.45 27.06
CA PHE A 97 9.40 11.40 25.77
C PHE A 97 9.28 9.97 25.22
N ASN A 98 8.92 9.01 26.09
CA ASN A 98 8.82 7.58 25.77
C ASN A 98 7.89 7.27 24.58
N GLU A 99 6.86 8.10 24.36
CA GLU A 99 5.90 7.97 23.25
C GLU A 99 6.59 8.06 21.87
N ALA A 100 7.58 8.95 21.71
CA ALA A 100 8.29 9.12 20.44
C ALA A 100 9.16 7.90 20.09
N ARG A 101 9.65 7.17 21.09
CA ARG A 101 10.45 5.95 20.88
C ARG A 101 9.59 4.79 20.38
N ALA A 102 8.39 4.62 20.97
CA ALA A 102 7.44 3.60 20.55
C ALA A 102 6.92 3.89 19.13
N LEU A 103 6.59 5.15 18.83
CA LEU A 103 6.17 5.57 17.50
C LEU A 103 7.28 5.38 16.45
N GLY A 104 8.54 5.65 16.83
CA GLY A 104 9.69 5.36 16.00
C GLY A 104 9.78 3.87 15.64
N PHE A 105 9.63 2.97 16.62
CA PHE A 105 9.66 1.51 16.39
C PHE A 105 8.59 1.05 15.39
N VAL A 106 7.35 1.53 15.52
CA VAL A 106 6.29 1.22 14.56
C VAL A 106 6.64 1.66 13.15
N ASN A 107 7.22 2.86 13.01
CA ASN A 107 7.60 3.37 11.69
C ASN A 107 8.67 2.48 11.02
N TYR A 108 9.60 1.89 11.78
CA TYR A 108 10.57 0.92 11.25
C TYR A 108 9.88 -0.36 10.76
N VAL A 109 8.97 -0.93 11.56
CA VAL A 109 8.23 -2.15 11.18
C VAL A 109 7.38 -1.89 9.94
N ASN A 110 6.68 -0.76 9.89
CA ASN A 110 5.85 -0.39 8.75
C ASN A 110 6.69 -0.14 7.49
N ALA A 111 7.91 0.40 7.61
CA ALA A 111 8.82 0.54 6.47
C ALA A 111 9.27 -0.82 5.91
N ILE A 112 9.54 -1.80 6.77
CA ILE A 112 9.87 -3.17 6.34
C ILE A 112 8.66 -3.80 5.64
N LEU A 113 7.46 -3.68 6.23
CA LEU A 113 6.23 -4.20 5.64
C LEU A 113 5.91 -3.53 4.29
N PHE A 114 6.17 -2.23 4.16
CA PHE A 114 6.01 -1.52 2.89
C PHE A 114 6.91 -2.08 1.78
N ILE A 115 8.16 -2.44 2.08
CA ILE A 115 9.08 -3.08 1.12
C ILE A 115 8.60 -4.49 0.75
N MET A 116 7.95 -5.20 1.67
CA MET A 116 7.40 -6.54 1.41
C MET A 116 6.23 -6.51 0.42
N ILE A 117 5.47 -5.43 0.32
CA ILE A 117 4.33 -5.30 -0.59
C ILE A 117 4.74 -5.47 -2.08
N PRO A 118 5.67 -4.67 -2.65
CA PRO A 118 6.09 -4.84 -4.04
C PRO A 118 6.83 -6.16 -4.28
N LEU A 119 7.53 -6.68 -3.27
CA LEU A 119 8.20 -7.99 -3.34
C LEU A 119 7.16 -9.12 -3.47
N MET A 120 6.09 -9.08 -2.68
CA MET A 120 4.97 -10.01 -2.80
C MET A 120 4.23 -9.85 -4.13
N MET A 121 4.04 -8.62 -4.62
CA MET A 121 3.44 -8.40 -5.94
C MET A 121 4.29 -8.95 -7.09
N HIS A 122 5.61 -9.06 -6.94
CA HIS A 122 6.50 -9.60 -7.96
C HIS A 122 6.62 -11.13 -7.92
N MET A 123 6.66 -11.70 -6.72
CA MET A 123 6.93 -13.13 -6.52
C MET A 123 5.69 -14.01 -6.64
N ILE A 124 4.49 -13.45 -6.48
CA ILE A 124 3.25 -14.22 -6.33
C ILE A 124 2.38 -14.07 -7.61
N PRO A 125 1.94 -15.18 -8.24
CA PRO A 125 1.28 -15.17 -9.56
C PRO A 125 -0.23 -14.87 -9.51
N LEU A 126 -0.65 -13.63 -9.85
CA LEU A 126 -2.04 -13.10 -9.89
C LEU A 126 -3.21 -14.12 -9.77
N HIS A 127 -3.46 -14.64 -8.56
CA HIS A 127 -4.57 -15.53 -8.23
C HIS A 127 -5.43 -14.97 -7.09
N THR A 128 -6.71 -15.35 -7.00
CA THR A 128 -7.66 -14.76 -6.00
C THR A 128 -7.18 -14.97 -4.56
N ILE A 129 -6.53 -16.09 -4.28
CA ILE A 129 -5.99 -16.44 -2.95
C ILE A 129 -4.84 -15.52 -2.50
N GLU A 130 -4.31 -14.70 -3.40
CA GLU A 130 -3.12 -13.88 -3.18
C GLU A 130 -3.44 -12.45 -2.74
N MET A 131 -4.71 -12.04 -2.84
CA MET A 131 -5.18 -10.82 -2.17
C MET A 131 -5.22 -10.99 -0.64
N ILE A 132 -5.23 -12.24 -0.15
CA ILE A 132 -5.22 -12.57 1.28
C ILE A 132 -3.93 -12.10 1.97
N PRO A 133 -2.70 -12.43 1.49
CA PRO A 133 -1.48 -11.93 2.12
C PRO A 133 -1.36 -10.41 2.07
N LEU A 134 -1.72 -9.77 0.95
CA LEU A 134 -1.67 -8.30 0.84
C LEU A 134 -2.62 -7.61 1.83
N SER A 135 -3.86 -8.09 1.94
CA SER A 135 -4.84 -7.55 2.91
C SER A 135 -4.43 -7.84 4.36
N ALA A 136 -3.88 -9.01 4.64
CA ALA A 136 -3.33 -9.35 5.95
C ALA A 136 -2.17 -8.42 6.34
N LEU A 137 -1.25 -8.10 5.42
CA LEU A 137 -0.17 -7.13 5.67
C LEU A 137 -0.74 -5.75 6.04
N LEU A 138 -1.75 -5.27 5.33
CA LEU A 138 -2.39 -3.98 5.62
C LEU A 138 -3.03 -3.97 7.01
N ILE A 139 -3.76 -5.02 7.37
CA ILE A 139 -4.36 -5.16 8.71
C ILE A 139 -3.27 -5.14 9.78
N VAL A 140 -2.19 -5.89 9.60
CA VAL A 140 -1.06 -5.93 10.54
C VAL A 140 -0.41 -4.55 10.70
N THR A 141 -0.18 -3.80 9.61
CA THR A 141 0.36 -2.44 9.70
C THR A 141 -0.55 -1.51 10.50
N ALA A 142 -1.86 -1.57 10.28
CA ALA A 142 -2.84 -0.74 10.99
C ALA A 142 -2.93 -1.13 12.48
N THR A 143 -2.99 -2.42 12.79
CA THR A 143 -3.06 -2.93 14.17
C THR A 143 -1.81 -2.57 14.95
N ASN A 144 -0.61 -2.73 14.37
CA ASN A 144 0.66 -2.36 15.01
C ASN A 144 0.67 -0.87 15.42
N GLN A 145 0.19 0.00 14.53
CA GLN A 145 0.12 1.44 14.74
C GLN A 145 -0.90 1.81 15.83
N LEU A 146 -2.06 1.14 15.82
CA LEU A 146 -3.11 1.32 16.82
C LEU A 146 -2.65 0.87 18.22
N CYS A 147 -2.08 -0.33 18.33
CA CYS A 147 -1.59 -0.89 19.59
C CYS A 147 -0.58 0.06 20.25
N VAL A 148 0.40 0.56 19.50
CA VAL A 148 1.44 1.42 20.08
C VAL A 148 0.94 2.81 20.45
N LEU A 149 -0.09 3.33 19.78
CA LEU A 149 -0.70 4.63 20.14
C LEU A 149 -1.62 4.52 21.37
N ILE A 150 -2.38 3.43 21.48
CA ILE A 150 -3.42 3.27 22.53
C ILE A 150 -2.85 2.69 23.82
N LEU A 151 -2.01 1.65 23.76
CA LEU A 151 -1.49 0.96 24.95
C LEU A 151 -0.82 1.89 25.99
N PRO A 152 0.09 2.81 25.63
CA PRO A 152 0.73 3.67 26.64
C PRO A 152 -0.28 4.60 27.34
N LYS A 153 -1.32 5.04 26.64
CA LYS A 153 -2.35 5.91 27.21
C LYS A 153 -3.27 5.15 28.18
N VAL A 154 -3.69 3.94 27.80
CA VAL A 154 -4.55 3.09 28.65
C VAL A 154 -3.83 2.73 29.95
N MET A 155 -2.57 2.31 29.88
CA MET A 155 -1.80 1.95 31.07
C MET A 155 -1.59 3.14 32.02
N GLN A 156 -1.37 4.35 31.48
CA GLN A 156 -1.29 5.57 32.30
C GLN A 156 -2.62 5.86 32.99
N THR A 157 -3.75 5.78 32.27
CA THR A 157 -5.07 6.04 32.87
C THR A 157 -5.47 5.02 33.94
N VAL A 158 -5.07 3.75 33.78
CA VAL A 158 -5.30 2.72 34.81
C VAL A 158 -4.48 3.02 36.07
N SER A 159 -3.22 3.42 35.92
CA SER A 159 -2.35 3.74 37.08
C SER A 159 -2.78 4.98 37.88
N VAL A 160 -3.52 5.91 37.24
CA VAL A 160 -4.05 7.12 37.90
C VAL A 160 -5.38 6.85 38.60
N GLY A 161 -6.12 5.81 38.20
CA GLY A 161 -7.39 5.43 38.84
C GLY A 161 -7.22 4.60 40.13
N GLU A 162 -6.02 4.12 40.44
CA GLU A 162 -5.70 3.33 41.64
C GLU A 162 -4.99 4.14 42.76
N GLY A 163 -4.81 5.46 42.59
CA GLY A 163 -4.19 6.36 43.59
C GLY A 163 -5.18 7.39 44.12
#